data_AF-A0A913WYF3-F1
#
_entry.id   AF-A0A913WYF3-F1
#
_cell.length_a   1.000
_cell.length_b   1.000
_cell.length_c   1.000
_cell.angle_alpha   90.00
_cell.angle_beta   90.00
_cell.angle_gamma   90.00
#
_symmetry.space_group_name_H-M   'P 1'
#
loop_
_entity.id
_entity.type
_entity.pdbx_description
1 polymer ?
#
loop_
_entity_poly.entity_id
_entity_poly.type
_entity_poly.pdbx_seq_one_letter_code
_entity_poly.pdbx_strand_id
1 'polypeptide(L)'
;MYSHTKSNKSRTYGLADGLSGIKISWYITSYVSKFLGEIIQNKRLDFDEYRSRESTISEAFGLLWQNPKTGECPGRSGDDSLHVTAVACALLDLYAKRRIEFRKKKNKKGFLLGRLFPTSDVFQDYVVTVIDRRPTYTFLDDCIFNLILDAEAEYTAIEWMSRSLSHPSHVLMGILRSLVNKGIFVMKVEQDSNDVLFPTINTVFNSTYLDPQRKLRDEIRMIGLHNHVANGFMWPLLKLTRGHDHVPLCYVKLVDKLFDDADKDGLDNIDKNMFPDCICESECKKKHKAFRGWKKRSTDSFDSPLFD
;
A
#
# COMPACT_ATOMS: atom_id res chain seq x y z
N MET A 1 34.75 30.17 17.96
CA MET A 1 35.04 29.54 19.27
C MET A 1 33.99 28.47 19.51
N TYR A 2 34.45 27.25 19.80
CA TYR A 2 33.67 26.01 19.97
C TYR A 2 32.62 26.08 21.10
N SER A 3 31.51 25.35 20.92
CA SER A 3 31.02 24.31 21.86
C SER A 3 29.74 23.63 21.35
N HIS A 4 29.85 22.34 20.99
CA HIS A 4 28.77 21.37 20.84
C HIS A 4 28.08 21.09 22.21
N THR A 5 26.83 20.67 22.35
CA THR A 5 26.25 19.34 22.06
C THR A 5 24.87 19.29 22.71
N LYS A 6 23.90 18.58 22.09
CA LYS A 6 22.95 17.63 22.72
C LYS A 6 22.16 16.97 21.60
N SER A 7 22.64 15.83 21.12
CA SER A 7 22.23 14.48 21.57
C SER A 7 21.01 13.98 20.78
N ASN A 8 21.31 13.43 19.59
CA ASN A 8 20.45 12.48 18.90
C ASN A 8 20.38 11.21 19.76
N LYS A 9 19.24 10.96 20.42
CA LYS A 9 18.93 9.63 20.93
C LYS A 9 18.61 8.73 19.75
N SER A 10 19.60 7.98 19.31
CA SER A 10 19.40 6.79 18.47
C SER A 10 18.49 5.82 19.22
N ARG A 11 17.34 5.47 18.62
CA ARG A 11 16.57 4.31 19.05
C ARG A 11 17.38 3.06 18.67
N THR A 12 18.15 2.54 19.63
CA THR A 12 18.70 1.19 19.53
C THR A 12 17.56 0.21 19.79
N TYR A 13 16.99 -0.35 18.72
CA TYR A 13 16.09 -1.50 18.81
C TYR A 13 16.90 -2.71 19.27
N GLY A 14 16.44 -3.40 20.32
CA GLY A 14 17.07 -4.63 20.79
C GLY A 14 17.02 -5.72 19.70
N LEU A 15 18.01 -6.61 19.67
CA LEU A 15 18.12 -7.71 18.69
C LEU A 15 16.87 -8.61 18.61
N ALA A 16 16.09 -8.73 19.69
CA ALA A 16 14.82 -9.47 19.70
C ALA A 16 13.66 -8.69 19.03
N ASP A 17 13.61 -7.36 19.19
CA ASP A 17 12.63 -6.48 18.54
C ASP A 17 12.92 -6.27 17.05
N GLY A 18 14.20 -6.30 16.66
CA GLY A 18 14.59 -6.29 15.25
C GLY A 18 14.06 -7.51 14.50
N LEU A 19 14.10 -8.70 15.11
CA LEU A 19 13.61 -9.94 14.49
C LEU A 19 12.07 -9.97 14.39
N SER A 20 11.34 -9.35 15.33
CA SER A 20 9.88 -9.27 15.26
C SER A 20 9.41 -8.25 14.21
N GLY A 21 10.09 -7.10 14.09
CA GLY A 21 9.83 -6.11 13.04
C GLY A 21 10.07 -6.66 11.62
N ILE A 22 11.20 -7.37 11.41
CA ILE A 22 11.50 -8.02 10.12
C ILE A 22 10.44 -9.06 9.76
N LYS A 23 9.93 -9.82 10.75
CA LYS A 23 8.86 -10.81 10.55
C LYS A 23 7.54 -10.18 10.10
N ILE A 24 7.15 -9.05 10.71
CA ILE A 24 5.90 -8.35 10.40
C ILE A 24 5.99 -7.70 9.00
N SER A 25 7.09 -7.00 8.73
CA SER A 25 7.34 -6.39 7.41
C SER A 25 7.26 -7.43 6.30
N TRP A 26 7.94 -8.57 6.45
CA TRP A 26 7.94 -9.63 5.45
C TRP A 26 6.56 -10.26 5.24
N TYR A 27 5.77 -10.40 6.31
CA TYR A 27 4.42 -10.90 6.24
C TYR A 27 3.50 -9.95 5.45
N ILE A 28 3.57 -8.64 5.74
CA ILE A 28 2.81 -7.60 5.04
C ILE A 28 3.19 -7.57 3.55
N THR A 29 4.49 -7.54 3.22
CA THR A 29 4.95 -7.51 1.83
C THR A 29 4.58 -8.76 1.06
N SER A 30 4.62 -9.94 1.69
CA SER A 30 4.17 -11.19 1.08
C SER A 30 2.67 -11.17 0.78
N TYR A 31 1.85 -10.62 1.69
CA TYR A 31 0.40 -10.53 1.51
C TYR A 31 0.02 -9.61 0.35
N VAL A 32 0.65 -8.43 0.26
CA VAL A 32 0.43 -7.51 -0.86
C VAL A 32 0.99 -8.08 -2.17
N SER A 33 2.14 -8.76 -2.12
CA SER A 33 2.73 -9.43 -3.29
C SER A 33 1.81 -10.51 -3.87
N LYS A 34 1.06 -11.23 -3.02
CA LYS A 34 0.03 -12.17 -3.48
C LYS A 34 -1.00 -11.49 -4.38
N PHE A 35 -1.54 -10.34 -3.95
CA PHE A 35 -2.53 -9.61 -4.74
C PHE A 35 -1.93 -9.06 -6.03
N LEU A 36 -0.72 -8.50 -5.97
CA LEU A 36 0.00 -8.07 -7.17
C LEU A 36 0.20 -9.24 -8.15
N GLY A 37 0.58 -10.41 -7.64
CA GLY A 37 0.77 -11.61 -8.44
C GLY A 37 -0.52 -12.12 -9.09
N GLU A 38 -1.63 -12.09 -8.36
CA GLU A 38 -2.96 -12.39 -8.91
C GLU A 38 -3.37 -11.38 -9.98
N ILE A 39 -3.01 -10.10 -9.82
CA ILE A 39 -3.28 -9.06 -10.82
C ILE A 39 -2.53 -9.33 -12.12
N ILE A 40 -1.21 -9.57 -12.02
CA ILE A 40 -0.34 -9.78 -13.18
C ILE A 40 -0.75 -11.00 -14.00
N GLN A 41 -1.31 -12.04 -13.36
CA GLN A 41 -1.74 -13.27 -14.05
C GLN A 41 -3.16 -13.18 -14.62
N ASN A 42 -3.95 -12.20 -14.21
CA ASN A 42 -5.35 -12.14 -14.56
C ASN A 42 -5.56 -11.42 -15.90
N LYS A 43 -6.36 -12.02 -16.78
CA LYS A 43 -6.74 -11.44 -18.08
C LYS A 43 -7.54 -10.15 -17.96
N ARG A 44 -8.09 -9.84 -16.78
CA ARG A 44 -8.77 -8.57 -16.48
C ARG A 44 -7.80 -7.39 -16.45
N LEU A 45 -6.49 -7.61 -16.28
CA LEU A 45 -5.52 -6.53 -16.39
C LEU A 45 -5.44 -6.09 -17.85
N ASP A 46 -6.08 -4.96 -18.16
CA ASP A 46 -6.10 -4.35 -19.48
C ASP A 46 -5.36 -3.01 -19.43
N PHE A 47 -4.24 -2.93 -20.14
CA PHE A 47 -3.44 -1.71 -20.18
C PHE A 47 -4.05 -0.59 -21.03
N ASP A 48 -4.97 -0.89 -21.94
CA ASP A 48 -5.60 0.14 -22.75
C ASP A 48 -6.63 0.90 -21.90
N GLU A 49 -7.45 0.18 -21.13
CA GLU A 49 -8.31 0.79 -20.11
C GLU A 49 -7.52 1.49 -19.00
N TYR A 50 -6.33 0.97 -18.66
CA TYR A 50 -5.44 1.62 -17.71
C TYR A 50 -4.96 2.98 -18.22
N ARG A 51 -4.55 3.05 -19.49
CA ARG A 51 -4.01 4.26 -20.11
C ARG A 51 -5.09 5.27 -20.47
N SER A 52 -6.35 4.86 -20.61
CA SER A 52 -7.46 5.78 -20.86
C SER A 52 -7.90 6.55 -19.61
N ARG A 53 -7.44 6.15 -18.42
CA ARG A 53 -7.75 6.84 -17.15
C ARG A 53 -6.86 8.05 -16.97
N GLU A 54 -7.44 9.13 -16.44
CA GLU A 54 -6.73 10.38 -16.15
C GLU A 54 -5.74 10.23 -14.99
N SER A 55 -6.08 9.37 -14.01
CA SER A 55 -5.24 9.05 -12.87
C SER A 55 -4.62 7.67 -13.01
N THR A 56 -3.38 7.54 -12.54
CA THR A 56 -2.73 6.23 -12.39
C THR A 56 -3.32 5.46 -11.20
N ILE A 57 -3.00 4.17 -11.02
CA ILE A 57 -3.52 3.41 -9.88
C ILE A 57 -2.97 3.94 -8.57
N SER A 58 -1.68 4.32 -8.52
CA SER A 58 -1.13 4.88 -7.28
C SER A 58 -1.71 6.25 -6.94
N GLU A 59 -2.08 7.07 -7.93
CA GLU A 59 -2.85 8.30 -7.70
C GLU A 59 -4.27 8.02 -7.22
N ALA A 60 -4.98 7.07 -7.83
CA ALA A 60 -6.32 6.65 -7.38
C ALA A 60 -6.28 6.07 -5.96
N PHE A 61 -5.23 5.32 -5.61
CA PHE A 61 -4.95 4.90 -4.24
C PHE A 61 -4.79 6.10 -3.31
N GLY A 62 -4.05 7.14 -3.72
CA GLY A 62 -3.90 8.39 -2.97
C GLY A 62 -5.23 9.12 -2.73
N LEU A 63 -6.11 9.12 -3.73
CA LEU A 63 -7.48 9.65 -3.60
C LEU A 63 -8.30 8.88 -2.56
N LEU A 64 -8.17 7.56 -2.50
CA LEU A 64 -8.86 6.74 -1.50
C LEU A 64 -8.26 6.91 -0.10
N TRP A 65 -6.97 7.23 0.01
CA TRP A 65 -6.29 7.33 1.28
C TRP A 65 -6.64 8.60 2.07
N GLN A 66 -6.54 9.76 1.43
CA GLN A 66 -6.73 11.07 2.06
C GLN A 66 -8.15 11.27 2.61
N ASN A 67 -8.28 12.09 3.68
CA ASN A 67 -9.57 12.53 4.20
C ASN A 67 -10.07 13.77 3.43
N PRO A 68 -11.17 13.69 2.64
CA PRO A 68 -11.65 14.78 1.78
C PRO A 68 -11.86 16.11 2.51
N LYS A 69 -12.30 16.04 3.77
CA LYS A 69 -12.71 17.20 4.55
C LYS A 69 -11.53 17.90 5.21
N THR A 70 -10.64 17.14 5.83
CA THR A 70 -9.53 17.70 6.63
C THR A 70 -8.23 17.80 5.85
N GLY A 71 -8.05 17.00 4.79
CA GLY A 71 -6.76 16.84 4.13
C GLY A 71 -5.80 15.90 4.84
N GLU A 72 -6.20 15.32 5.98
CA GLU A 72 -5.36 14.41 6.74
C GLU A 72 -5.10 13.12 5.96
N CYS A 73 -3.89 12.59 6.13
CA CYS A 73 -3.44 11.36 5.50
C CYS A 73 -3.01 10.39 6.62
N PRO A 74 -3.97 9.68 7.25
CA PRO A 74 -3.69 8.84 8.41
C PRO A 74 -2.72 7.70 8.07
N GLY A 75 -1.92 7.25 9.03
CA GLY A 75 -0.96 6.14 8.83
C GLY A 75 0.29 6.50 8.00
N ARG A 76 0.44 7.74 7.53
CA ARG A 76 1.59 8.23 6.75
C ARG A 76 2.96 7.89 7.36
N SER A 77 3.07 7.83 8.69
CA SER A 77 4.33 7.57 9.40
C SER A 77 4.42 6.20 10.07
N GLY A 78 3.37 5.37 10.01
CA GLY A 78 3.30 4.16 10.85
C GLY A 78 2.46 3.01 10.34
N ASP A 79 1.81 3.11 9.18
CA ASP A 79 1.11 1.98 8.57
C ASP A 79 1.97 1.37 7.44
N ASP A 80 2.77 0.37 7.78
CA ASP A 80 3.63 -0.33 6.81
C ASP A 80 2.82 -0.94 5.66
N SER A 81 1.59 -1.40 5.92
CA SER A 81 0.74 -1.99 4.89
C SER A 81 0.33 -0.94 3.85
N LEU A 82 0.08 0.28 4.29
CA LEU A 82 -0.26 1.40 3.40
C LEU A 82 0.92 1.70 2.47
N HIS A 83 2.13 1.77 3.01
CA HIS A 83 3.36 2.00 2.25
C HIS A 83 3.63 0.91 1.22
N VAL A 84 3.59 -0.34 1.66
CA VAL A 84 3.81 -1.52 0.81
C VAL A 84 2.77 -1.56 -0.32
N THR A 85 1.51 -1.24 -0.03
CA THR A 85 0.45 -1.19 -1.04
C THR A 85 0.67 -0.07 -2.04
N ALA A 86 1.07 1.12 -1.58
CA ALA A 86 1.41 2.24 -2.45
C ALA A 86 2.57 1.91 -3.41
N VAL A 87 3.57 1.18 -2.92
CA VAL A 87 4.70 0.70 -3.74
C VAL A 87 4.21 -0.31 -4.77
N ALA A 88 3.35 -1.26 -4.39
CA ALA A 88 2.74 -2.19 -5.35
C ALA A 88 1.94 -1.46 -6.44
N CYS A 89 1.18 -0.43 -6.08
CA CYS A 89 0.49 0.43 -7.05
C CYS A 89 1.47 1.15 -8.00
N ALA A 90 2.57 1.70 -7.49
CA ALA A 90 3.58 2.37 -8.29
C ALA A 90 4.32 1.41 -9.24
N LEU A 91 4.60 0.19 -8.80
CA LEU A 91 5.16 -0.86 -9.66
C LEU A 91 4.16 -1.23 -10.77
N LEU A 92 2.87 -1.34 -10.46
CA LEU A 92 1.85 -1.60 -11.46
C LEU A 92 1.72 -0.46 -12.50
N ASP A 93 1.86 0.80 -12.06
CA ASP A 93 1.91 1.96 -12.96
C ASP A 93 3.12 1.90 -13.90
N LEU A 94 4.30 1.53 -13.39
CA LEU A 94 5.50 1.34 -14.22
C LEU A 94 5.34 0.19 -15.22
N TYR A 95 4.65 -0.88 -14.82
CA TYR A 95 4.35 -2.01 -15.68
C TYR A 95 3.39 -1.62 -16.81
N ALA A 96 2.31 -0.88 -16.50
CA ALA A 96 1.37 -0.36 -17.48
C ALA A 96 2.03 0.61 -18.50
N LYS A 97 3.02 1.38 -18.04
CA LYS A 97 3.89 2.25 -18.86
C LYS A 97 4.99 1.50 -19.63
N ARG A 98 5.06 0.16 -19.53
CA ARG A 98 6.08 -0.68 -20.16
C ARG A 98 7.51 -0.25 -19.82
N ARG A 99 7.75 0.19 -18.58
CA ARG A 99 9.10 0.49 -18.07
C ARG A 99 9.75 -0.72 -17.43
N ILE A 100 8.93 -1.50 -16.73
CA ILE A 100 9.33 -2.76 -16.11
C ILE A 100 8.51 -3.91 -16.66
N GLU A 101 8.97 -5.12 -16.43
CA GLU A 101 8.21 -6.36 -16.56
C GLU A 101 8.32 -7.18 -15.27
N PHE A 102 7.31 -8.02 -15.03
CA PHE A 102 7.31 -8.97 -13.93
C PHE A 102 7.63 -10.38 -14.44
N ARG A 103 8.80 -10.89 -14.07
CA ARG A 103 9.22 -12.25 -14.40
C ARG A 103 9.07 -13.16 -13.20
N LYS A 104 8.31 -14.25 -13.35
CA LYS A 104 8.13 -15.25 -12.29
C LYS A 104 9.49 -15.77 -11.82
N LYS A 105 9.78 -15.64 -10.51
CA LYS A 105 10.99 -16.21 -9.92
C LYS A 105 10.87 -17.73 -10.01
N LYS A 106 11.81 -18.40 -10.68
CA LYS A 106 11.89 -19.87 -10.61
C LYS A 106 12.21 -20.22 -9.16
N ASN A 107 11.28 -20.90 -8.48
CA ASN A 107 11.46 -21.32 -7.08
C ASN A 107 12.68 -22.25 -6.98
N LYS A 108 13.87 -21.68 -6.70
CA LYS A 108 14.91 -22.42 -6.01
C LYS A 108 14.45 -22.47 -4.56
N LYS A 109 14.12 -23.67 -4.05
CA LYS A 109 13.79 -23.90 -2.64
C LYS A 109 14.81 -23.15 -1.77
N GLY A 110 14.40 -22.00 -1.22
CA GLY A 110 15.27 -21.11 -0.47
C GLY A 110 15.59 -21.74 0.88
N PHE A 111 16.77 -22.36 0.97
CA PHE A 111 17.18 -23.25 2.06
C PHE A 111 17.41 -22.58 3.42
N LEU A 112 17.35 -21.24 3.54
CA LEU A 112 17.63 -20.53 4.80
C LEU A 112 16.46 -19.73 5.39
N LEU A 113 15.64 -19.04 4.58
CA LEU A 113 14.48 -18.29 5.07
C LEU A 113 13.17 -19.10 5.12
N GLY A 114 13.04 -20.16 4.31
CA GLY A 114 11.85 -21.03 4.32
C GLY A 114 11.66 -21.86 5.60
N ARG A 115 12.67 -21.93 6.48
CA ARG A 115 12.59 -22.56 7.81
C ARG A 115 12.02 -21.65 8.89
N LEU A 116 12.24 -20.34 8.80
CA LEU A 116 11.73 -19.35 9.77
C LEU A 116 10.31 -18.90 9.42
N PHE A 117 9.95 -18.99 8.14
CA PHE A 117 8.65 -18.62 7.60
C PHE A 117 8.17 -19.73 6.67
N PRO A 118 7.43 -20.73 7.20
CA PRO A 118 6.83 -21.78 6.39
C PRO A 118 5.58 -21.20 5.72
N THR A 119 5.75 -20.14 4.94
CA THR A 119 4.78 -19.88 3.89
C THR A 119 5.19 -20.80 2.75
N SER A 120 4.42 -21.87 2.65
CA SER A 120 4.37 -22.86 1.57
C SER A 120 4.45 -22.20 0.19
N ASP A 121 4.45 -23.02 -0.87
CA ASP A 121 4.42 -22.70 -2.30
C ASP A 121 3.30 -21.73 -2.80
N VAL A 122 2.71 -20.92 -1.91
CA VAL A 122 1.52 -20.09 -2.05
C VAL A 122 1.86 -18.64 -2.43
N PHE A 123 3.04 -18.13 -2.12
CA PHE A 123 3.44 -16.78 -2.53
C PHE A 123 4.37 -16.86 -3.74
N GLN A 124 3.81 -16.54 -4.91
CA GLN A 124 4.60 -16.38 -6.12
C GLN A 124 5.25 -15.00 -6.09
N ASP A 125 6.59 -14.99 -6.03
CA ASP A 125 7.35 -13.75 -6.07
C ASP A 125 7.81 -13.47 -7.52
N TYR A 126 7.80 -12.19 -7.89
CA TYR A 126 8.13 -11.74 -9.23
C TYR A 126 9.39 -10.90 -9.18
N VAL A 127 10.37 -11.26 -10.00
CA VAL A 127 11.51 -10.41 -10.28
C VAL A 127 11.01 -9.22 -11.11
N VAL A 128 11.36 -8.01 -10.67
CA VAL A 128 11.09 -6.77 -11.41
C VAL A 128 12.29 -6.50 -12.32
N THR A 129 12.08 -6.60 -13.63
CA THR A 129 13.12 -6.38 -14.64
C THR A 129 12.81 -5.09 -15.41
N VAL A 130 13.82 -4.24 -15.62
CA VAL A 130 13.66 -3.01 -16.41
C VAL A 130 13.74 -3.37 -17.89
N ILE A 131 12.73 -2.98 -18.67
CA ILE A 131 12.65 -3.22 -20.12
C ILE A 131 12.85 -1.94 -20.95
N ASP A 132 12.60 -0.77 -20.36
CA ASP A 132 12.87 0.53 -20.98
C ASP A 132 13.41 1.49 -19.92
N ARG A 133 14.64 1.96 -20.09
CA ARG A 133 15.34 2.85 -19.14
C ARG A 133 14.98 4.32 -19.32
N ARG A 134 14.19 4.69 -20.33
CA ARG A 134 13.79 6.08 -20.54
C ARG A 134 12.92 6.57 -19.36
N PRO A 135 13.10 7.83 -18.92
CA PRO A 135 12.28 8.39 -17.85
C PRO A 135 10.78 8.28 -18.18
N THR A 136 9.97 8.19 -17.13
CA THR A 136 8.51 8.27 -17.27
C THR A 136 8.04 9.71 -17.46
N TYR A 137 8.84 10.69 -17.06
CA TYR A 137 8.47 12.10 -16.91
C TYR A 137 7.25 12.28 -16.01
N THR A 138 7.16 11.43 -14.98
CA THR A 138 6.11 11.47 -13.96
C THR A 138 6.73 11.33 -12.58
N PHE A 139 5.94 11.52 -11.53
CA PHE A 139 6.37 11.33 -10.14
C PHE A 139 6.96 9.94 -9.85
N LEU A 140 6.66 8.93 -10.70
CA LEU A 140 7.20 7.58 -10.56
C LEU A 140 8.73 7.53 -10.67
N ASP A 141 9.33 8.45 -11.43
CA ASP A 141 10.79 8.56 -11.58
C ASP A 141 11.45 8.77 -10.22
N ASP A 142 10.97 9.76 -9.47
CA ASP A 142 11.49 10.12 -8.15
C ASP A 142 11.05 9.16 -7.05
N CYS A 143 9.88 8.52 -7.19
CA CYS A 143 9.34 7.65 -6.16
C CYS A 143 10.05 6.31 -6.06
N ILE A 144 10.29 5.66 -7.21
CA ILE A 144 10.80 4.29 -7.22
C ILE A 144 11.57 3.93 -8.47
N PHE A 145 11.30 4.53 -9.63
CA PHE A 145 11.90 4.06 -10.88
C PHE A 145 13.40 4.35 -10.95
N ASN A 146 13.86 5.54 -10.55
CA ASN A 146 15.30 5.83 -10.47
C ASN A 146 16.00 4.87 -9.49
N LEU A 147 15.36 4.54 -8.36
CA LEU A 147 15.88 3.55 -7.42
C LEU A 147 16.02 2.15 -8.06
N ILE A 148 15.09 1.75 -8.92
CA ILE A 148 15.17 0.50 -9.69
C ILE A 148 16.31 0.57 -10.71
N LEU A 149 16.47 1.71 -11.40
CA LEU A 149 17.51 1.89 -12.43
C LEU A 149 18.93 1.89 -11.87
N ASP A 150 19.09 2.38 -10.64
CA ASP A 150 20.37 2.50 -9.91
C ASP A 150 20.74 1.21 -9.16
N ALA A 151 19.84 0.22 -9.11
CA ALA A 151 20.11 -1.04 -8.43
C ALA A 151 21.19 -1.88 -9.15
N GLU A 152 22.18 -2.34 -8.39
CA GLU A 152 23.24 -3.23 -8.89
C GLU A 152 22.75 -4.66 -9.17
N ALA A 153 21.56 -5.03 -8.69
CA ALA A 153 20.99 -6.36 -8.84
C ALA A 153 19.48 -6.30 -9.14
N GLU A 154 18.96 -7.34 -9.79
CA GLU A 154 17.52 -7.52 -9.93
C GLU A 154 16.90 -7.91 -8.59
N TYR A 155 15.89 -7.16 -8.17
CA TYR A 155 15.13 -7.44 -6.95
C TYR A 155 13.70 -7.87 -7.29
N THR A 156 13.10 -8.61 -6.37
CA THR A 156 11.69 -8.99 -6.47
C THR A 156 10.75 -7.90 -6.03
N ALA A 157 9.46 -8.03 -6.36
CA ALA A 157 8.42 -7.13 -5.88
C ALA A 157 8.40 -7.07 -4.34
N ILE A 158 8.53 -8.22 -3.66
CA ILE A 158 8.64 -8.29 -2.19
C ILE A 158 9.85 -7.48 -1.71
N GLU A 159 11.01 -7.66 -2.33
CA GLU A 159 12.23 -6.96 -1.95
C GLU A 159 12.12 -5.44 -2.17
N TRP A 160 11.49 -5.00 -3.26
CA TRP A 160 11.21 -3.59 -3.53
C TRP A 160 10.28 -2.97 -2.48
N MET A 161 9.19 -3.66 -2.17
CA MET A 161 8.28 -3.25 -1.11
C MET A 161 8.99 -3.19 0.24
N SER A 162 9.78 -4.20 0.61
CA SER A 162 10.51 -4.21 1.88
C SER A 162 11.57 -3.10 1.95
N ARG A 163 12.30 -2.83 0.86
CA ARG A 163 13.31 -1.76 0.81
C ARG A 163 12.71 -0.36 0.96
N SER A 164 11.52 -0.15 0.41
CA SER A 164 10.82 1.13 0.54
C SER A 164 10.39 1.47 1.97
N LEU A 165 10.27 0.48 2.86
CA LEU A 165 9.92 0.70 4.27
C LEU A 165 11.02 1.42 5.06
N SER A 166 12.27 1.42 4.57
CA SER A 166 13.33 2.25 5.14
C SER A 166 13.19 3.74 4.77
N HIS A 167 12.42 4.05 3.72
CA HIS A 167 12.16 5.40 3.23
C HIS A 167 10.66 5.61 2.94
N PRO A 168 9.79 5.35 3.94
CA PRO A 168 8.35 5.18 3.74
C PRO A 168 7.69 6.43 3.17
N SER A 169 8.16 7.61 3.56
CA SER A 169 7.61 8.88 3.11
C SER A 169 7.77 9.15 1.61
N HIS A 170 8.73 8.54 0.91
CA HIS A 170 9.03 8.93 -0.48
C HIS A 170 7.89 8.61 -1.45
N VAL A 171 7.41 7.36 -1.48
CA VAL A 171 6.38 6.94 -2.43
C VAL A 171 5.03 7.58 -2.10
N LEU A 172 4.61 7.53 -0.84
CA LEU A 172 3.34 8.14 -0.41
C LEU A 172 3.32 9.66 -0.66
N MET A 173 4.39 10.37 -0.30
CA MET A 173 4.45 11.82 -0.54
C MET A 173 4.54 12.15 -2.03
N GLY A 174 5.21 11.33 -2.83
CA GLY A 174 5.27 11.52 -4.28
C GLY A 174 3.90 11.35 -4.94
N ILE A 175 3.11 10.36 -4.51
CA ILE A 175 1.70 10.21 -4.93
C ILE A 175 0.88 11.46 -4.58
N LEU A 176 0.94 11.91 -3.32
CA LEU A 176 0.20 13.10 -2.88
C LEU A 176 0.63 14.37 -3.61
N ARG A 177 1.93 14.55 -3.85
CA ARG A 177 2.47 15.66 -4.64
C ARG A 177 2.03 15.58 -6.10
N SER A 178 1.91 14.39 -6.68
CA SER A 178 1.35 14.23 -8.03
C SER A 178 -0.09 14.74 -8.10
N LEU A 179 -0.91 14.41 -7.10
CA LEU A 179 -2.29 14.89 -7.00
C LEU A 179 -2.37 16.42 -6.78
N VAL A 180 -1.41 17.00 -6.07
CA VAL A 180 -1.27 18.47 -5.98
C VAL A 180 -0.90 19.07 -7.33
N ASN A 181 0.07 18.49 -8.04
CA ASN A 181 0.51 18.97 -9.36
C ASN A 181 -0.59 18.88 -10.42
N LYS A 182 -1.51 17.91 -10.29
CA LYS A 182 -2.73 17.80 -11.12
C LYS A 182 -3.84 18.78 -10.73
N GLY A 183 -3.65 19.60 -9.70
CA GLY A 183 -4.66 20.54 -9.21
C GLY A 183 -5.83 19.86 -8.50
N ILE A 184 -5.67 18.60 -8.07
CA ILE A 184 -6.72 17.87 -7.35
C ILE A 184 -6.67 18.19 -5.86
N PHE A 185 -5.45 18.25 -5.30
CA PHE A 185 -5.20 18.61 -3.89
C PHE A 185 -4.48 19.95 -3.78
N VAL A 186 -4.58 20.55 -2.60
CA VAL A 186 -3.76 21.68 -2.17
C VAL A 186 -2.84 21.21 -1.06
N MET A 187 -1.57 21.62 -1.06
CA MET A 187 -0.68 21.38 0.05
C MET A 187 -0.83 22.51 1.09
N LYS A 188 -1.20 22.17 2.32
CA LYS A 188 -1.34 23.11 3.43
C LYS A 188 -0.45 22.66 4.59
N VAL A 189 0.37 23.56 5.13
CA VAL A 189 1.09 23.32 6.38
C VAL A 189 0.25 23.86 7.53
N GLU A 190 -0.07 22.99 8.49
CA GLU A 190 -0.79 23.38 9.69
C GLU A 190 0.19 24.06 10.68
N GLN A 191 -0.15 25.29 11.08
CA GLN A 191 0.78 26.16 11.82
C GLN A 191 1.14 25.63 13.21
N ASP A 192 0.21 24.91 13.85
CA ASP A 192 0.38 24.46 15.25
C ASP A 192 1.11 23.11 15.36
N SER A 193 1.01 22.25 14.35
CA SER A 193 1.56 20.88 14.34
C SER A 193 2.76 20.70 13.42
N ASN A 194 3.03 21.68 12.52
CA ASN A 194 3.89 21.51 11.35
C ASN A 194 3.49 20.33 10.45
N ASP A 195 2.28 19.79 10.59
CA ASP A 195 1.80 18.73 9.73
C ASP A 195 1.43 19.25 8.35
N VAL A 196 1.79 18.48 7.33
CA VAL A 196 1.39 18.74 5.95
C VAL A 196 0.07 18.03 5.66
N LEU A 197 -0.96 18.81 5.35
CA LEU A 197 -2.29 18.38 4.94
C LEU A 197 -2.46 18.52 3.42
N PHE A 198 -3.35 17.70 2.88
CA PHE A 198 -3.65 17.60 1.45
C PHE A 198 -5.15 17.73 1.18
N PRO A 199 -5.84 18.81 1.57
CA PRO A 199 -7.27 18.98 1.29
C PRO A 199 -7.54 19.01 -0.22
N THR A 200 -8.76 18.62 -0.61
CA THR A 200 -9.17 18.73 -2.02
C THR A 200 -9.34 20.19 -2.41
N ILE A 201 -9.06 20.51 -3.68
CA ILE A 201 -9.22 21.88 -4.21
C ILE A 201 -10.65 22.40 -4.04
N ASN A 202 -11.63 21.51 -4.18
CA ASN A 202 -13.05 21.84 -4.02
C ASN A 202 -13.39 22.25 -2.58
N THR A 203 -12.85 21.54 -1.58
CA THR A 203 -13.05 21.89 -0.17
C THR A 203 -12.42 23.25 0.16
N VAL A 204 -11.26 23.58 -0.44
CA VAL A 204 -10.54 24.83 -0.14
C VAL A 204 -11.18 26.04 -0.83
N PHE A 205 -11.59 25.91 -2.10
CA PHE A 205 -12.04 27.03 -2.91
C PHE A 205 -13.56 27.07 -3.16
N ASN A 206 -14.34 26.17 -2.54
CA ASN A 206 -15.78 25.98 -2.82
C ASN A 206 -16.05 25.85 -4.33
N SER A 207 -15.15 25.18 -5.05
CA SER A 207 -15.23 25.02 -6.50
C SER A 207 -16.23 23.94 -6.89
N THR A 208 -16.95 24.16 -7.99
CA THR A 208 -17.82 23.18 -8.66
C THR A 208 -17.05 22.21 -9.56
N TYR A 209 -15.70 22.23 -9.50
CA TYR A 209 -14.86 21.38 -10.31
C TYR A 209 -15.14 19.89 -10.07
N LEU A 210 -14.92 19.11 -11.11
CA LEU A 210 -15.10 17.67 -11.13
C LEU A 210 -14.29 17.01 -10.01
N ASP A 211 -14.94 16.51 -8.96
CA ASP A 211 -14.26 15.90 -7.83
C ASP A 211 -13.82 14.46 -8.19
N PRO A 212 -12.53 14.20 -8.46
CA PRO A 212 -12.06 12.88 -8.89
C PRO A 212 -12.20 11.86 -7.76
N GLN A 213 -12.10 12.31 -6.50
CA GLN A 213 -12.27 11.45 -5.33
C GLN A 213 -13.73 11.01 -5.18
N ARG A 214 -14.69 11.94 -5.33
CA ARG A 214 -16.12 11.60 -5.32
C ARG A 214 -16.47 10.65 -6.47
N LYS A 215 -15.99 10.92 -7.69
CA LYS A 215 -16.21 10.02 -8.83
C LYS A 215 -15.70 8.61 -8.58
N LEU A 216 -14.47 8.51 -8.05
CA LEU A 216 -13.89 7.22 -7.72
C LEU A 216 -14.70 6.49 -6.63
N ARG A 217 -15.12 7.22 -5.58
CA ARG A 217 -16.00 6.67 -4.55
C ARG A 217 -17.32 6.15 -5.13
N ASP A 218 -17.96 6.94 -5.98
CA ASP A 218 -19.24 6.59 -6.59
C ASP A 218 -19.09 5.34 -7.48
N GLU A 219 -17.99 5.23 -8.24
CA GLU A 219 -17.69 4.06 -9.06
C GLU A 219 -17.47 2.79 -8.21
N ILE A 220 -16.72 2.90 -7.10
CA ILE A 220 -16.53 1.78 -6.16
C ILE A 220 -17.86 1.35 -5.54
N ARG A 221 -18.71 2.31 -5.16
CA ARG A 221 -20.04 2.03 -4.62
C ARG A 221 -20.97 1.42 -5.66
N MET A 222 -20.88 1.81 -6.94
CA MET A 222 -21.61 1.13 -8.01
C MET A 222 -21.18 -0.32 -8.17
N ILE A 223 -19.88 -0.62 -8.05
CA ILE A 223 -19.36 -1.99 -8.09
C ILE A 223 -19.89 -2.80 -6.90
N GLY A 224 -19.82 -2.26 -5.69
CA GLY A 224 -20.27 -2.96 -4.48
C GLY A 224 -21.79 -3.11 -4.36
N LEU A 225 -22.54 -2.02 -4.49
CA LEU A 225 -23.97 -1.99 -4.20
C LEU A 225 -24.86 -2.38 -5.38
N HIS A 226 -24.38 -2.16 -6.61
CA HIS A 226 -25.17 -2.39 -7.81
C HIS A 226 -24.58 -3.48 -8.71
N ASN A 227 -23.62 -4.26 -8.21
CA ASN A 227 -22.93 -5.32 -8.95
C ASN A 227 -22.35 -4.86 -10.30
N HIS A 228 -21.96 -3.58 -10.40
CA HIS A 228 -21.31 -3.08 -11.59
C HIS A 228 -19.98 -3.82 -11.80
N VAL A 229 -19.66 -4.19 -13.04
CA VAL A 229 -18.44 -4.95 -13.33
C VAL A 229 -17.23 -4.02 -13.19
N ALA A 230 -16.28 -4.42 -12.33
CA ALA A 230 -15.01 -3.74 -12.23
C ALA A 230 -14.21 -3.96 -13.51
N ASN A 231 -13.91 -2.86 -14.21
CA ASN A 231 -13.15 -2.88 -15.46
C ASN A 231 -11.65 -3.15 -15.20
N GLY A 232 -10.82 -3.18 -16.24
CA GLY A 232 -9.40 -3.51 -16.16
C GLY A 232 -8.54 -2.51 -15.39
N PHE A 233 -9.06 -1.32 -15.07
CA PHE A 233 -8.46 -0.38 -14.12
C PHE A 233 -9.00 -0.56 -12.69
N MET A 234 -10.31 -0.65 -12.53
CA MET A 234 -10.96 -0.74 -11.22
C MET A 234 -10.68 -2.07 -10.53
N TRP A 235 -10.58 -3.16 -11.28
CA TRP A 235 -10.33 -4.47 -10.70
C TRP A 235 -8.95 -4.54 -10.03
N PRO A 236 -7.82 -4.15 -10.66
CA PRO A 236 -6.53 -4.08 -9.97
C PRO A 236 -6.50 -3.08 -8.80
N LEU A 237 -7.13 -1.91 -8.97
CA LEU A 237 -7.21 -0.91 -7.91
C LEU A 237 -7.91 -1.48 -6.67
N LEU A 238 -9.12 -2.03 -6.83
CA LEU A 238 -9.89 -2.65 -5.75
C LEU A 238 -9.17 -3.85 -5.16
N LYS A 239 -8.52 -4.66 -5.98
CA LYS A 239 -7.76 -5.82 -5.52
C LYS A 239 -6.63 -5.43 -4.56
N LEU A 240 -5.92 -4.34 -4.84
CA LEU A 240 -4.87 -3.81 -3.96
C LEU A 240 -5.45 -3.04 -2.75
N THR A 241 -6.42 -2.16 -2.95
CA THR A 241 -6.95 -1.29 -1.87
C THR A 241 -7.84 -2.03 -0.90
N ARG A 242 -8.73 -2.90 -1.39
CA ARG A 242 -9.49 -3.80 -0.53
C ARG A 242 -8.58 -4.88 0.06
N GLY A 243 -7.59 -5.34 -0.71
CA GLY A 243 -6.56 -6.25 -0.23
C GLY A 243 -5.81 -5.69 0.97
N HIS A 244 -5.45 -4.40 0.94
CA HIS A 244 -4.86 -3.67 2.06
C HIS A 244 -5.77 -3.69 3.30
N ASP A 245 -7.08 -3.46 3.14
CA ASP A 245 -8.03 -3.55 4.26
C ASP A 245 -8.08 -4.95 4.89
N HIS A 246 -7.79 -6.01 4.13
CA HIS A 246 -7.68 -7.39 4.62
C HIS A 246 -6.31 -7.71 5.25
N VAL A 247 -5.29 -6.87 5.10
CA VAL A 247 -3.97 -7.10 5.70
C VAL A 247 -4.09 -7.05 7.22
N PRO A 248 -3.67 -8.11 7.94
CA PRO A 248 -3.59 -8.05 9.39
C PRO A 248 -2.68 -6.92 9.85
N LEU A 249 -3.11 -6.14 10.85
CA LEU A 249 -2.40 -4.97 11.39
C LEU A 249 -2.46 -3.71 10.52
N CYS A 250 -3.25 -3.69 9.43
CA CYS A 250 -3.67 -2.45 8.77
C CYS A 250 -4.52 -1.61 9.73
N TYR A 251 -4.15 -0.35 9.93
CA TYR A 251 -4.87 0.61 10.78
C TYR A 251 -5.77 1.53 9.96
N VAL A 252 -5.37 1.82 8.71
CA VAL A 252 -6.08 2.74 7.83
C VAL A 252 -6.95 1.97 6.85
N LYS A 253 -8.26 2.04 7.01
CA LYS A 253 -9.17 1.45 6.02
C LYS A 253 -9.39 2.38 4.84
N LEU A 254 -9.19 1.87 3.63
CA LEU A 254 -9.30 2.61 2.38
C LEU A 254 -10.68 2.44 1.74
N VAL A 255 -11.14 1.19 1.61
CA VAL A 255 -12.41 0.85 0.96
C VAL A 255 -13.53 0.71 1.99
N ASP A 256 -13.26 0.13 3.17
CA ASP A 256 -14.31 -0.02 4.21
C ASP A 256 -14.97 1.32 4.57
N LYS A 257 -14.18 2.40 4.66
CA LYS A 257 -14.68 3.73 5.01
C LYS A 257 -15.63 4.36 3.98
N LEU A 258 -15.83 3.73 2.82
CA LEU A 258 -16.72 4.21 1.76
C LEU A 258 -18.16 3.71 1.90
N PHE A 259 -18.38 2.75 2.80
CA PHE A 259 -19.66 2.08 3.05
C PHE A 259 -20.07 2.31 4.50
N ASP A 260 -21.27 2.84 4.68
CA ASP A 260 -21.87 2.97 6.01
C ASP A 260 -22.44 1.62 6.47
N ASP A 261 -22.89 1.51 7.72
CA ASP A 261 -23.42 0.26 8.27
C ASP A 261 -24.59 -0.31 7.46
N ALA A 262 -25.41 0.55 6.84
CA ALA A 262 -26.52 0.17 5.97
C ALA A 262 -26.08 -0.42 4.62
N ASP A 263 -24.84 -0.17 4.20
CA ASP A 263 -24.28 -0.54 2.90
C ASP A 263 -23.26 -1.69 2.98
N LYS A 264 -23.21 -2.40 4.12
CA LYS A 264 -22.21 -3.46 4.35
C LYS A 264 -22.22 -4.58 3.32
N ASP A 265 -23.40 -4.89 2.76
CA ASP A 265 -23.54 -5.86 1.67
C ASP A 265 -22.69 -5.48 0.44
N GLY A 266 -22.41 -4.18 0.25
CA GLY A 266 -21.52 -3.70 -0.81
C GLY A 266 -20.08 -4.16 -0.64
N LEU A 267 -19.57 -4.23 0.60
CA LEU A 267 -18.23 -4.75 0.89
C LEU A 267 -18.18 -6.26 0.65
N ASP A 268 -19.21 -7.00 1.06
CA ASP A 268 -19.32 -8.43 0.81
C ASP A 268 -19.34 -8.75 -0.69
N ASN A 269 -20.01 -7.92 -1.49
CA ASN A 269 -20.02 -8.06 -2.94
C ASN A 269 -18.66 -7.76 -3.56
N ILE A 270 -17.94 -6.74 -3.08
CA ILE A 270 -16.55 -6.50 -3.49
C ILE A 270 -15.69 -7.71 -3.10
N ASP A 271 -15.83 -8.25 -1.89
CA ASP A 271 -15.02 -9.36 -1.42
C ASP A 271 -15.25 -10.64 -2.24
N LYS A 272 -16.50 -10.96 -2.57
CA LYS A 272 -16.85 -12.09 -3.47
C LYS A 272 -16.24 -11.92 -4.86
N ASN A 273 -16.25 -10.70 -5.39
CA ASN A 273 -15.77 -10.41 -6.75
C ASN A 273 -14.24 -10.32 -6.84
N MET A 274 -13.59 -9.82 -5.80
CA MET A 274 -12.15 -9.64 -5.77
C MET A 274 -11.44 -10.87 -5.24
N PHE A 275 -12.00 -11.59 -4.26
CA PHE A 275 -11.35 -12.70 -3.56
C PHE A 275 -12.22 -13.97 -3.55
N PRO A 276 -12.60 -14.51 -4.73
CA PRO A 276 -13.49 -15.67 -4.83
C PRO A 276 -12.91 -16.93 -4.16
N ASP A 277 -11.59 -17.02 -4.04
CA ASP A 277 -10.90 -18.14 -3.38
C ASP A 277 -10.60 -17.89 -1.89
N CYS A 278 -10.90 -16.70 -1.37
CA CYS A 278 -10.76 -16.36 0.05
C CYS A 278 -12.00 -16.76 0.87
N ILE A 279 -12.70 -17.83 0.48
CA ILE A 279 -13.81 -18.43 1.24
C ILE A 279 -13.22 -19.19 2.43
N CYS A 280 -12.62 -18.47 3.38
CA CYS A 280 -12.61 -18.86 4.77
C CYS A 280 -12.12 -17.70 5.64
N GLU A 281 -13.07 -16.85 6.06
CA GLU A 281 -12.93 -16.10 7.32
C GLU A 281 -12.39 -17.00 8.46
N SER A 282 -12.68 -18.31 8.44
CA SER A 282 -12.22 -19.25 9.46
C SER A 282 -10.70 -19.46 9.45
N GLU A 283 -10.02 -19.42 8.30
CA GLU A 283 -8.56 -19.55 8.21
C GLU A 283 -7.85 -18.24 8.55
N CYS A 284 -8.39 -17.11 8.08
CA CYS A 284 -7.91 -15.78 8.49
C CYS A 284 -8.07 -15.61 10.01
N LYS A 285 -9.26 -15.89 10.59
CA LYS A 285 -9.51 -15.80 12.04
C LYS A 285 -8.60 -16.74 12.84
N LYS A 286 -8.31 -17.96 12.36
CA LYS A 286 -7.35 -18.90 13.00
C LYS A 286 -5.92 -18.36 12.99
N LYS A 287 -5.44 -17.82 11.86
CA LYS A 287 -4.10 -17.22 11.75
C LYS A 287 -3.97 -15.92 12.56
N HIS A 288 -5.04 -15.11 12.59
CA HIS A 288 -5.14 -13.93 13.47
C HIS A 288 -5.10 -14.28 14.96
N LYS A 289 -5.74 -15.39 15.39
CA LYS A 289 -5.73 -15.83 16.79
C LYS A 289 -4.33 -16.31 17.22
N ALA A 290 -3.62 -16.99 16.32
CA ALA A 290 -2.21 -17.36 16.52
C ALA A 290 -1.30 -16.13 16.65
N PHE A 291 -1.52 -15.09 15.85
CA PHE A 291 -0.77 -13.84 15.91
C PHE A 291 -1.08 -12.99 17.15
N ARG A 292 -2.35 -12.90 17.58
CA ARG A 292 -2.74 -12.25 18.85
C ARG A 292 -2.15 -12.96 20.07
N GLY A 293 -2.08 -14.30 20.04
CA GLY A 293 -1.41 -15.09 21.08
C GLY A 293 0.11 -14.86 21.14
N TRP A 294 0.72 -14.45 20.02
CA TRP A 294 2.14 -14.10 19.96
C TRP A 294 2.42 -12.73 20.60
N LYS A 295 1.55 -11.74 20.36
CA LYS A 295 1.64 -10.40 20.98
C LYS A 295 1.46 -10.44 22.50
N LYS A 296 0.60 -11.32 23.02
CA LYS A 296 0.46 -11.54 24.47
C LYS A 296 1.77 -12.03 25.11
N ARG A 297 2.45 -12.99 24.47
CA ARG A 297 3.74 -13.50 24.97
C ARG A 297 4.89 -12.50 24.88
N SER A 298 4.85 -11.51 23.98
CA SER A 298 5.86 -10.45 23.93
C SER A 298 5.60 -9.33 24.93
N THR A 299 4.37 -9.18 25.42
CA THR A 299 4.02 -8.21 26.48
C THR A 299 4.19 -8.79 27.88
N ASP A 300 4.07 -10.11 28.04
CA ASP A 300 4.23 -10.80 29.32
C ASP A 300 5.69 -10.78 29.87
N SER A 301 6.65 -10.19 29.14
CA SER A 301 8.03 -9.96 29.62
C SER A 301 8.27 -8.53 30.12
N PHE A 302 7.23 -7.70 30.24
CA PHE A 302 7.32 -6.29 30.64
C PHE A 302 6.44 -5.92 31.85
N ASP A 303 6.09 -6.89 32.69
CA ASP A 303 5.53 -6.57 34.01
C ASP A 303 6.66 -6.46 35.05
N SER A 304 7.17 -5.24 35.23
CA SER A 304 7.79 -4.83 36.49
C SER A 304 7.02 -3.62 37.00
N PRO A 305 6.49 -3.66 38.24
CA PRO A 305 5.68 -2.58 38.78
C PRO A 305 6.59 -1.50 39.34
N LEU A 306 6.64 -0.33 38.69
CA LEU A 306 7.20 0.87 39.26
C LEU A 306 6.36 2.05 38.78
N PHE A 307 5.37 2.43 39.59
CA PHE A 307 4.94 3.80 39.86
C PHE A 307 3.96 3.74 41.04
N ASP A 308 4.52 3.87 42.25
CA ASP A 308 4.06 4.91 43.19
C ASP A 308 4.94 6.15 42.93
#